data_AF-A0A496QSQ2-F1
#
_entry.id   AF-A0A496QSQ2-F1
#
_cell.length_a   1.000
_cell.length_b   1.000
_cell.length_c   1.000
_cell.angle_alpha   90.00
_cell.angle_beta   90.00
_cell.angle_gamma   90.00
#
_symmetry.space_group_name_H-M   'P 1'
#
loop_
_entity.id
_entity.type
_entity.pdbx_description
1 polymer ?
#
loop_
_entity_poly.entity_id
_entity_poly.type
_entity_poly.pdbx_seq_one_letter_code
_entity_poly.pdbx_strand_id
1 'polypeptide(L)'
;MVSMIRDYNIRQFDLIMTLSQAVDLVSPAVANHHIRVAYIAHSIGNELGLPTEQKNSLALAGALHDIVALSLRSRLDALEFELKNPHGHAELGYRFLAQYPKFF
;
A
#
# COMPACT_ATOMS: atom_id res chain seq x y z
N MET A 1 22.08 15.65 24.73
CA MET A 1 22.26 15.90 23.29
C MET A 1 20.91 15.68 22.63
N VAL A 2 20.12 16.74 22.46
CA VAL A 2 18.77 16.65 21.86
C VAL A 2 18.97 16.59 20.35
N SER A 3 18.63 15.45 19.75
CA SER A 3 18.72 15.22 18.31
C SER A 3 17.86 16.24 17.57
N MET A 4 18.47 17.05 16.69
CA MET A 4 17.76 17.84 15.70
C MET A 4 17.06 16.88 14.74
N ILE A 5 15.79 16.57 14.96
CA ILE A 5 14.95 16.06 13.89
C ILE A 5 14.74 17.25 12.95
N ARG A 6 15.37 17.20 11.77
CA ARG A 6 15.08 18.16 10.70
C ARG A 6 13.62 17.96 10.27
N ASP A 7 12.84 19.03 10.22
CA ASP A 7 11.49 18.99 9.68
C ASP A 7 11.58 18.78 8.16
N TYR A 8 11.28 17.56 7.71
CA TYR A 8 11.18 17.23 6.30
C TYR A 8 9.73 17.38 5.84
N ASN A 9 9.48 18.28 4.89
CA ASN A 9 8.19 18.38 4.21
C ASN A 9 8.17 17.39 3.03
N ILE A 10 7.67 16.18 3.28
CA ILE A 10 7.54 15.13 2.26
C ILE A 10 6.06 15.03 1.87
N ARG A 11 5.77 15.06 0.56
CA ARG A 11 4.41 14.82 0.07
C ARG A 11 4.05 13.36 0.39
N GLN A 12 2.95 13.16 1.11
CA GLN A 12 2.45 11.83 1.48
C GLN A 12 2.32 10.90 0.28
N PHE A 13 1.85 11.42 -0.85
CA PHE A 13 1.76 10.68 -2.11
C PHE A 13 3.11 10.11 -2.55
N ASP A 14 4.17 10.92 -2.56
CA ASP A 14 5.50 10.46 -2.97
C ASP A 14 6.04 9.38 -2.03
N LEU A 15 5.81 9.54 -0.73
CA LEU A 15 6.22 8.57 0.28
C LEU A 15 5.54 7.22 0.05
N ILE A 16 4.21 7.24 -0.14
CA ILE A 16 3.41 6.04 -0.36
C ILE A 16 3.81 5.36 -1.67
N MET A 17 3.97 6.12 -2.75
CA MET A 17 4.37 5.56 -4.05
C MET A 17 5.78 4.96 -4.00
N THR A 18 6.72 5.61 -3.31
CA THR A 18 8.08 5.07 -3.12
C THR A 18 8.06 3.77 -2.32
N LEU A 19 7.27 3.72 -1.25
CA LEU A 19 7.12 2.52 -0.42
C LEU A 19 6.49 1.37 -1.22
N SER A 20 5.44 1.67 -1.97
CA SER A 20 4.75 0.75 -2.87
C SER A 20 5.68 0.14 -3.92
N GLN A 21 6.53 0.96 -4.54
CA GLN A 21 7.56 0.49 -5.47
C GLN A 21 8.62 -0.38 -4.78
N ALA A 22 9.06 0.00 -3.59
CA ALA A 22 10.01 -0.80 -2.82
C ALA A 22 9.45 -2.18 -2.47
N VAL A 23 8.13 -2.26 -2.23
CA VAL A 23 7.43 -3.53 -1.98
C VAL A 23 7.48 -4.43 -3.21
N ASP A 24 7.19 -3.89 -4.39
CA ASP A 24 7.19 -4.64 -5.65
C ASP A 24 8.56 -5.24 -6.00
N LEU A 25 9.66 -4.69 -5.48
CA LEU A 25 11.01 -5.21 -5.70
C LEU A 25 11.25 -6.60 -5.09
N VAL A 26 10.35 -7.10 -4.25
CA VAL A 26 10.46 -8.42 -3.62
C VAL A 26 10.47 -9.56 -4.64
N SER A 27 9.79 -9.38 -5.78
CA SER A 27 9.70 -10.38 -6.86
C SER A 27 9.37 -9.73 -8.20
N PRO A 28 10.06 -10.12 -9.30
CA PRO A 28 9.69 -9.68 -10.64
C PRO A 28 8.24 -9.97 -11.02
N ALA A 29 7.64 -11.03 -10.46
CA ALA A 29 6.26 -11.42 -10.72
C ALA A 29 5.23 -10.35 -10.31
N VAL A 30 5.56 -9.51 -9.32
CA VAL A 30 4.70 -8.43 -8.83
C VAL A 30 5.23 -7.05 -9.21
N ALA A 31 6.18 -6.96 -10.15
CA ALA A 31 6.72 -5.68 -10.58
C ALA A 31 5.61 -4.72 -11.04
N ASN A 32 5.59 -3.50 -10.48
CA ASN A 32 4.59 -2.47 -10.70
C ASN A 32 3.14 -2.88 -10.38
N HIS A 33 2.93 -3.96 -9.61
CA HIS A 33 1.60 -4.46 -9.28
C HIS A 33 0.78 -3.39 -8.55
N HIS A 34 1.33 -2.86 -7.46
CA HIS A 34 0.61 -1.90 -6.63
C HIS A 34 0.31 -0.59 -7.38
N ILE A 35 1.23 -0.11 -8.23
CA ILE A 35 1.00 1.08 -9.06
C ILE A 35 -0.14 0.85 -10.06
N ARG A 36 -0.18 -0.31 -10.71
CA ARG A 36 -1.28 -0.64 -11.64
C ARG A 36 -2.61 -0.69 -10.91
N VAL A 37 -2.67 -1.32 -9.73
CA VAL A 37 -3.88 -1.39 -8.90
C VAL A 37 -4.33 0.02 -8.49
N ALA A 38 -3.41 0.87 -8.01
CA ALA A 38 -3.69 2.26 -7.66
C ALA A 38 -4.28 3.05 -8.85
N TYR A 39 -3.69 2.91 -10.04
CA TYR A 39 -4.17 3.57 -11.25
C TYR A 39 -5.56 3.08 -11.67
N ILE A 40 -5.80 1.76 -11.63
CA ILE A 40 -7.10 1.17 -11.97
C ILE A 40 -8.17 1.64 -10.98
N ALA A 41 -7.89 1.63 -9.68
CA ALA A 41 -8.80 2.09 -8.65
C ALA A 41 -9.18 3.58 -8.83
N HIS A 42 -8.20 4.44 -9.09
CA HIS A 42 -8.44 5.84 -9.42
C HIS A 42 -9.31 6.00 -10.68
N SER A 43 -9.02 5.21 -11.72
CA SER A 43 -9.76 5.25 -12.99
C SER A 43 -11.22 4.81 -12.83
N ILE A 44 -11.47 3.77 -12.03
CA ILE A 44 -12.83 3.35 -11.66
C ILE A 44 -13.54 4.46 -10.90
N GLY A 45 -12.88 5.08 -9.91
CA GLY A 45 -13.45 6.21 -9.19
C GLY A 45 -13.77 7.40 -10.10
N ASN A 46 -12.97 7.62 -11.14
CA ASN A 46 -13.23 8.64 -12.15
C ASN A 46 -14.49 8.34 -12.97
N GLU A 47 -14.66 7.09 -13.42
CA GLU A 47 -15.84 6.66 -14.17
C GLU A 47 -17.12 6.76 -13.33
N LEU A 48 -17.01 6.51 -12.02
CA LEU A 48 -18.11 6.67 -11.07
C LEU A 48 -18.42 8.14 -10.72
N GLY A 49 -17.69 9.11 -11.27
CA GLY A 49 -17.91 10.53 -10.98
C GLY A 49 -17.52 10.94 -9.57
N LEU A 50 -16.62 10.21 -8.91
CA LEU A 50 -16.21 10.52 -7.54
C LEU A 50 -15.40 11.83 -7.46
N PRO A 51 -15.52 12.57 -6.34
CA PRO A 51 -14.67 13.73 -6.06
C PRO A 51 -13.18 13.38 -6.09
N THR A 52 -12.34 14.34 -6.47
CA THR A 52 -10.88 14.16 -6.56
C THR A 52 -10.26 13.59 -5.28
N GLU A 53 -10.71 14.04 -4.11
CA GLU A 53 -10.23 13.52 -2.82
C GLU A 53 -10.47 12.01 -2.68
N GLN A 54 -11.66 11.53 -3.04
CA GLN A 54 -11.97 10.10 -2.96
C GLN A 54 -11.19 9.28 -3.98
N LYS A 55 -10.97 9.81 -5.19
CA LYS A 55 -10.13 9.16 -6.20
C LYS A 55 -8.68 9.05 -5.75
N ASN A 56 -8.15 10.08 -5.09
CA ASN A 56 -6.83 10.06 -4.48
C ASN A 56 -6.76 9.02 -3.35
N SER A 57 -7.77 8.94 -2.49
CA SER A 57 -7.84 7.92 -1.45
C SER A 57 -7.88 6.50 -2.02
N LEU A 58 -8.61 6.27 -3.11
CA LEU A 58 -8.60 4.98 -3.82
C LEU A 58 -7.21 4.63 -4.37
N ALA A 59 -6.51 5.60 -4.95
CA ALA A 59 -5.14 5.40 -5.44
C ALA A 59 -4.18 5.02 -4.30
N LEU A 60 -4.22 5.75 -3.18
CA LEU A 60 -3.38 5.48 -2.02
C LEU A 60 -3.71 4.12 -1.38
N ALA A 61 -4.99 3.77 -1.28
CA ALA A 61 -5.42 2.47 -0.79
C ALA A 61 -4.93 1.33 -1.69
N GLY A 62 -5.06 1.47 -3.02
CA GLY A 62 -4.54 0.49 -3.98
C GLY A 62 -3.02 0.31 -3.90
N ALA A 63 -2.28 1.41 -3.68
CA ALA A 63 -0.83 1.37 -3.55
C ALA A 63 -0.35 0.66 -2.26
N LEU A 64 -1.18 0.61 -1.22
CA LEU A 64 -0.85 0.07 0.10
C LEU A 64 -1.55 -1.25 0.45
N HIS A 65 -2.49 -1.73 -0.37
CA HIS A 65 -3.38 -2.83 0.03
C HIS A 65 -2.65 -4.10 0.49
N ASP A 66 -1.53 -4.43 -0.15
CA ASP A 66 -0.68 -5.59 0.12
C ASP A 66 0.66 -5.22 0.79
N ILE A 67 0.69 -4.11 1.53
CA ILE A 67 1.91 -3.61 2.19
C ILE A 67 2.59 -4.64 3.10
N VAL A 68 1.83 -5.60 3.64
CA VAL A 68 2.36 -6.65 4.53
C VAL A 68 2.74 -7.94 3.80
N ALA A 69 2.58 -8.02 2.47
CA ALA A 69 3.02 -9.17 1.67
C ALA A 69 4.55 -9.42 1.75
N LEU A 70 5.31 -8.44 2.25
CA LEU A 70 6.78 -8.46 2.34
C LEU A 70 7.43 -9.36 3.39
N SER A 71 6.72 -9.87 4.39
CA SER A 71 7.39 -10.68 5.41
C SER A 71 7.89 -12.02 4.83
N LEU A 72 9.12 -12.44 5.18
CA LEU A 72 9.69 -13.71 4.70
C LEU A 72 8.79 -14.91 5.06
N ARG A 73 8.05 -14.78 6.17
CA ARG A 73 7.00 -15.70 6.61
C ARG A 73 5.79 -15.63 5.67
N SER A 74 5.28 -14.44 5.38
CA SER A 74 4.20 -14.24 4.41
C SER A 74 4.55 -14.63 2.99
N ARG A 75 5.82 -14.79 2.59
CA ARG A 75 6.16 -15.30 1.25
C ARG A 75 6.01 -16.82 1.13
N LEU A 76 6.45 -17.54 2.16
CA LEU A 76 6.26 -18.99 2.29
C LEU A 76 4.79 -19.30 2.63
N ASP A 77 4.21 -18.49 3.50
CA ASP A 77 2.81 -18.59 3.88
C ASP A 77 1.90 -18.10 2.75
N ALA A 78 2.17 -17.05 1.96
CA ALA A 78 1.23 -16.53 0.92
C ALA A 78 0.79 -17.59 -0.09
N LEU A 79 1.71 -18.47 -0.51
CA LEU A 79 1.35 -19.61 -1.37
C LEU A 79 0.36 -20.56 -0.70
N GLU A 80 0.42 -20.73 0.62
CA GLU A 80 -0.48 -21.56 1.42
C GLU A 80 -1.67 -20.78 2.03
N PHE A 81 -1.54 -19.46 2.16
CA PHE A 81 -2.37 -18.54 2.91
C PHE A 81 -3.36 -17.83 1.98
N GLU A 82 -3.01 -17.51 0.73
CA GLU A 82 -4.02 -17.20 -0.29
C GLU A 82 -4.97 -18.39 -0.53
N LEU A 83 -4.46 -19.62 -0.40
CA LEU A 83 -5.26 -20.84 -0.56
C LEU A 83 -6.12 -21.18 0.67
N LYS A 84 -5.67 -20.87 1.89
CA LYS A 84 -6.38 -21.21 3.15
C LYS A 84 -7.14 -20.06 3.79
N ASN A 85 -6.65 -18.83 3.67
CA ASN A 85 -7.27 -17.61 4.22
C ASN A 85 -6.96 -16.38 3.35
N PRO A 86 -7.64 -16.23 2.20
CA PRO A 86 -7.40 -15.15 1.26
C PRO A 86 -7.65 -13.75 1.84
N HIS A 87 -8.26 -13.62 3.02
CA HIS A 87 -8.55 -12.32 3.65
C HIS A 87 -7.55 -11.92 4.74
N GLY A 88 -6.71 -12.83 5.22
CA GLY A 88 -5.88 -12.54 6.39
C GLY A 88 -4.77 -11.49 6.14
N HIS A 89 -4.30 -11.32 4.89
CA HIS A 89 -3.35 -10.27 4.55
C HIS A 89 -4.00 -8.87 4.65
N ALA A 90 -5.28 -8.74 4.27
CA ALA A 90 -6.01 -7.49 4.37
C ALA A 90 -6.22 -7.07 5.84
N GLU A 91 -6.55 -8.02 6.72
CA GLU A 91 -6.66 -7.75 8.16
C GLU A 91 -5.32 -7.35 8.77
N LEU A 92 -4.25 -8.07 8.42
CA LEU A 92 -2.90 -7.75 8.89
C LEU A 92 -2.44 -6.38 8.38
N GLY A 93 -2.73 -6.06 7.12
CA GLY A 93 -2.51 -4.74 6.52
C GLY A 93 -3.23 -3.64 7.27
N TYR A 94 -4.52 -3.83 7.57
CA TYR A 94 -5.28 -2.90 8.38
C TYR A 94 -4.63 -2.69 9.76
N ARG A 95 -4.30 -3.77 10.49
CA ARG A 95 -3.68 -3.69 11.83
C ARG A 95 -2.30 -3.03 11.80
N PHE A 96 -1.54 -3.21 10.72
CA PHE A 96 -0.24 -2.54 10.52
C PHE A 96 -0.43 -1.04 10.29
N LEU A 97 -1.31 -0.66 9.37
CA LEU A 97 -1.56 0.72 8.99
C LEU A 97 -2.25 1.54 10.09
N ALA A 98 -3.12 0.91 10.89
CA ALA A 98 -3.80 1.56 12.02
C ALA A 98 -2.84 2.09 13.10
N GLN A 99 -1.59 1.61 13.14
CA GLN A 99 -0.56 2.13 14.05
C GLN A 99 0.01 3.48 13.60
N TYR A 100 -0.28 3.89 12.36
CA TYR A 100 0.27 5.10 11.74
C TYR A 100 -0.85 6.02 11.21
N PRO A 101 -1.65 6.65 12.09
CA PRO A 101 -2.81 7.45 11.67
C PRO A 101 -2.46 8.67 10.81
N LYS A 102 -1.20 9.12 10.80
CA LYS A 102 -0.73 10.21 9.93
C LYS A 102 -0.57 9.81 8.46
N PHE A 103 -0.73 8.53 8.12
CA PHE A 103 -0.69 8.01 6.75
C PHE A 103 -2.05 8.07 6.04
N PHE A 104 -3.13 8.48 6.71
CA PHE A 104 -4.50 8.54 6.18
C PHE A 104 -5.21 9.82 6.59
#